data_AF-A0AAD4DNT6-F1
#
_entry.id   AF-A0AAD4DNT6-F1
#
_cell.length_a   1.000
_cell.length_b   1.000
_cell.length_c   1.000
_cell.angle_alpha   90.00
_cell.angle_beta   90.00
_cell.angle_gamma   90.00
#
_symmetry.space_group_name_H-M   'P 1'
#
loop_
_entity.id
_entity.type
_entity.pdbx_description
1 polymer ?
#
loop_
_entity_poly.entity_id
_entity_poly.type
_entity_poly.pdbx_seq_one_letter_code
_entity_poly.pdbx_strand_id
1 'polypeptide(L)'
;MFRILSYRAVSECNNHRAVNQANASQHKLEATGIGGCACAQHGCFVPHSIVDFQKGERQMNMDYTLCHALSHHTNGLTRALTFYDINCQYDKHFRRRVNESPYMSIPAGMEIVPGIGLWHVHGHQDKCY
;
A
#
# COMPACT_ATOMS: atom_id res chain seq x y z
N MET A 1 3.03 26.07 -6.55
CA MET A 1 3.05 25.77 -5.11
C MET A 1 2.19 24.53 -4.87
N PHE A 2 2.78 23.33 -4.98
CA PHE A 2 2.05 22.07 -4.81
C PHE A 2 1.90 21.77 -3.33
N ARG A 3 0.68 21.90 -2.81
CA ARG A 3 0.33 21.52 -1.45
C ARG A 3 0.12 20.01 -1.44
N ILE A 4 1.15 19.25 -1.08
CA ILE A 4 1.00 17.83 -0.73
C ILE A 4 0.15 17.81 0.54
N LEU A 5 -1.15 17.58 0.38
CA LEU A 5 -2.04 17.31 1.51
C LEU A 5 -1.58 15.97 2.10
N SER A 6 -0.80 16.06 3.17
CA SER A 6 -0.49 14.95 4.07
C SER A 6 -1.81 14.47 4.66
N TYR A 7 -2.52 13.59 3.94
CA TYR A 7 -3.66 12.88 4.51
C TYR A 7 -3.10 11.94 5.57
N ARG A 8 -3.23 12.35 6.83
CA ARG A 8 -2.86 11.53 7.98
C ARG A 8 -3.86 10.38 8.00
N ALA A 9 -3.44 9.20 7.54
CA ALA A 9 -4.26 8.00 7.63
C ALA A 9 -4.45 7.69 9.11
N VAL A 10 -5.63 8.02 9.64
CA VAL A 10 -6.03 7.63 10.99
C VAL A 10 -6.41 6.17 10.91
N SER A 11 -5.79 5.34 11.74
CA SER A 11 -6.11 3.91 11.76
C SER A 11 -7.49 3.71 12.38
N GLU A 12 -8.47 3.21 11.61
CA GLU A 12 -9.82 2.88 12.09
C GLU A 12 -9.91 1.44 12.64
N CYS A 13 -8.86 0.64 12.42
CA CYS A 13 -8.65 -0.67 13.05
C CYS A 13 -7.89 -0.51 14.37
N ASN A 14 -8.06 -1.48 15.26
CA ASN A 14 -7.60 -1.51 16.65
C ASN A 14 -6.19 -0.91 16.83
N ASN A 15 -6.14 0.27 17.44
CA ASN A 15 -4.97 0.99 17.98
C ASN A 15 -3.59 0.51 17.49
N HIS A 16 -3.32 0.63 16.18
CA HIS A 16 -2.05 0.21 15.57
C HIS A 16 -0.92 1.17 15.98
N ARG A 17 -0.30 0.91 17.13
CA ARG A 17 0.90 1.62 17.62
C ARG A 17 2.04 1.62 16.58
N ALA A 18 2.13 0.59 15.75
CA ALA A 18 3.16 0.45 14.71
C ALA A 18 3.14 1.60 13.68
N VAL A 19 1.96 1.98 13.19
CA VAL A 19 1.80 3.08 12.20
C VAL A 19 2.16 4.42 12.83
N ASN A 20 1.80 4.64 14.09
CA ASN A 20 2.07 5.90 14.78
C ASN A 20 3.56 6.07 15.13
N GLN A 21 4.26 4.98 15.44
CA GLN A 21 5.68 5.00 15.81
C GLN A 21 6.60 5.05 14.59
N ALA A 22 6.27 4.34 13.49
CA ALA A 22 7.04 4.38 12.24
C ALA A 22 6.99 5.74 11.53
N ASN A 23 5.95 6.55 11.79
CA ASN A 23 5.81 7.90 11.25
C ASN A 23 6.48 8.99 12.12
N ALA A 24 7.18 8.62 13.18
CA ALA A 24 8.00 9.55 13.95
C ALA A 24 9.10 10.13 13.03
N SER A 25 9.19 11.46 12.96
CA SER A 25 10.17 12.12 12.11
C SER A 25 11.58 11.84 12.62
N GLN A 26 12.36 11.10 11.83
CA GLN A 26 13.80 11.04 12.01
C GLN A 26 14.44 12.11 11.11
N HIS A 27 15.29 12.95 11.69
CA HIS A 27 15.97 14.02 10.97
C HIS A 27 17.29 13.48 10.39
N LYS A 28 17.67 13.95 9.19
CA LYS A 28 18.97 13.70 8.51
C LYS A 28 19.14 12.33 7.81
N LEU A 29 18.06 11.70 7.37
CA LEU A 29 18.13 10.52 6.49
C LEU A 29 17.57 10.85 5.10
N GLU A 30 18.20 10.32 4.05
CA GLU A 30 17.69 10.40 2.67
C GLU A 30 16.45 9.52 2.48
N ALA A 31 16.48 8.32 3.06
CA ALA A 31 15.36 7.41 3.18
C ALA A 31 15.17 7.00 4.65
N THR A 32 13.93 7.08 5.12
CA THR A 32 13.49 6.63 6.45
C THR A 32 13.03 5.18 6.48
N GLY A 33 12.98 4.55 5.30
CA GLY A 33 12.55 3.17 5.09
C GLY A 33 12.39 2.89 3.60
N ILE A 34 12.13 1.62 3.27
CA ILE A 34 11.91 1.16 1.89
C ILE A 34 10.59 0.39 1.87
N GLY A 35 9.76 0.65 0.86
CA GLY A 35 8.57 -0.11 0.55
C GLY A 35 8.75 -0.87 -0.75
N GLY A 36 8.13 -2.05 -0.86
CA GLY A 36 8.12 -2.76 -2.13
C GLY A 36 7.07 -3.84 -2.22
N CYS A 37 6.77 -4.28 -3.44
CA CYS A 37 5.94 -5.44 -3.69
C CYS A 37 6.80 -6.65 -4.04
N ALA A 38 6.47 -7.80 -3.45
CA ALA A 38 7.09 -9.07 -3.76
C ALA A 38 6.03 -10.08 -4.20
N CYS A 39 6.42 -10.99 -5.08
CA CYS A 39 5.60 -12.13 -5.46
C CYS A 39 5.48 -13.07 -4.25
N ALA A 40 4.25 -13.28 -3.76
CA ALA A 40 3.99 -14.15 -2.61
C ALA A 40 4.42 -15.62 -2.86
N GLN A 41 4.40 -16.08 -4.11
CA GLN A 41 4.76 -17.45 -4.47
C GLN A 41 6.27 -17.65 -4.60
N HIS A 42 6.97 -16.69 -5.20
CA HIS A 42 8.39 -16.85 -5.56
C HIS A 42 9.34 -16.06 -4.64
N GLY A 43 8.81 -15.20 -3.77
CA GLY A 43 9.59 -14.37 -2.85
C GLY A 43 10.43 -13.29 -3.52
N CYS A 44 10.31 -13.10 -4.83
CA CYS A 44 11.07 -12.09 -5.58
C CYS A 44 10.37 -10.73 -5.55
N PHE A 45 11.14 -9.65 -5.45
CA PHE A 45 10.62 -8.29 -5.62
C PHE A 45 10.20 -8.05 -7.06
N VAL A 46 9.04 -7.42 -7.25
CA VAL A 46 8.55 -7.09 -8.58
C VAL A 46 9.32 -5.85 -9.09
N PRO A 47 9.88 -5.89 -10.31
CA PRO A 47 10.59 -4.75 -10.86
C PRO A 47 9.75 -3.47 -10.87
N HIS A 48 10.40 -2.31 -10.70
CA HIS A 48 9.77 -0.98 -10.63
C HIS A 48 8.75 -0.80 -9.49
N SER A 49 8.71 -1.71 -8.52
CA SER A 49 7.83 -1.63 -7.34
C SER A 49 8.64 -1.54 -6.05
N ILE A 50 9.67 -0.71 -6.03
CA ILE A 50 10.46 -0.40 -4.82
C ILE A 50 10.54 1.12 -4.70
N VAL A 51 10.25 1.64 -3.51
CA VAL A 51 10.23 3.08 -3.23
C VAL A 51 10.90 3.40 -1.91
N ASP A 52 11.61 4.52 -1.88
CA ASP A 52 12.18 5.07 -0.66
C ASP A 52 11.15 5.95 0.07
N PHE A 53 11.08 5.79 1.39
CA PHE A 53 10.18 6.56 2.24
C PHE A 53 10.86 7.83 2.73
N GLN A 54 10.28 8.99 2.44
CA GLN A 54 10.84 10.29 2.87
C GLN A 54 10.53 10.60 4.33
N LYS A 55 9.42 10.10 4.86
CA LYS A 55 8.98 10.33 6.24
C LYS A 55 8.00 9.25 6.68
N GLY A 56 8.54 8.06 6.91
CA GLY A 56 7.75 6.86 7.18
C GLY A 56 6.92 6.41 5.98
N GLU A 57 6.18 5.33 6.18
CA GLU A 57 5.30 4.79 5.16
C GLU A 57 4.09 5.69 4.94
N ARG A 58 3.85 6.05 3.67
CA ARG A 58 2.67 6.80 3.24
C ARG A 58 1.89 5.98 2.25
N GLN A 59 0.56 6.10 2.28
CA GLN A 59 -0.32 5.42 1.33
C GLN A 59 0.08 5.70 -0.12
N MET A 60 0.45 6.94 -0.47
CA MET A 60 0.93 7.28 -1.82
C MET A 60 2.17 6.50 -2.27
N ASN A 61 3.10 6.21 -1.35
CA ASN A 61 4.30 5.41 -1.65
C ASN A 61 3.89 3.96 -1.95
N MET A 62 2.97 3.42 -1.16
CA MET A 62 2.44 2.07 -1.37
C MET A 62 1.52 1.98 -2.59
N ASP A 63 0.78 3.04 -2.91
CA ASP A 63 -0.07 3.14 -4.10
C ASP A 63 0.78 3.00 -5.35
N TYR A 64 1.85 3.78 -5.44
CA TYR A 64 2.82 3.72 -6.54
C TYR A 64 3.37 2.29 -6.69
N THR A 65 3.84 1.73 -5.58
CA THR A 65 4.41 0.39 -5.51
C THR A 65 3.44 -0.66 -6.07
N LEU A 66 2.19 -0.65 -5.59
CA LEU A 66 1.18 -1.62 -6.00
C LEU A 66 0.75 -1.42 -7.46
N CYS A 67 0.57 -0.17 -7.92
CA CYS A 67 0.20 0.09 -9.32
C CYS A 67 1.25 -0.43 -10.30
N HIS A 68 2.52 -0.20 -10.01
CA HIS A 68 3.62 -0.70 -10.84
C HIS A 68 3.73 -2.22 -10.78
N ALA A 69 3.57 -2.83 -9.60
CA ALA A 69 3.55 -4.29 -9.49
C ALA A 69 2.40 -4.93 -10.28
N LEU A 70 1.20 -4.35 -10.20
CA LEU A 70 0.02 -4.82 -10.94
C LEU A 70 0.15 -4.61 -12.44
N SER A 71 0.97 -3.67 -12.90
CA SER A 71 1.18 -3.40 -14.32
C SER A 71 2.37 -4.18 -14.91
N HIS A 72 3.20 -4.79 -14.06
CA HIS A 72 4.41 -5.45 -14.49
C HIS A 72 4.15 -6.89 -14.93
N HIS A 73 4.15 -7.14 -16.25
CA HIS A 73 4.06 -8.48 -16.84
C HIS A 73 2.80 -9.27 -16.44
N THR A 74 1.69 -8.56 -16.20
CA THR A 74 0.40 -9.12 -15.79
C THR A 74 -0.57 -9.28 -16.96
N ASN A 75 -0.11 -9.20 -18.21
CA ASN A 75 -0.96 -9.39 -19.39
C ASN A 75 -1.68 -10.74 -19.34
N GLY A 76 -3.01 -10.72 -19.44
CA GLY A 76 -3.86 -11.90 -19.35
C GLY A 76 -4.25 -12.31 -17.94
N LEU A 77 -3.71 -11.66 -16.90
CA LEU A 77 -4.19 -11.81 -15.53
C LEU A 77 -5.37 -10.86 -15.29
N THR A 78 -6.46 -11.41 -14.78
CA THR A 78 -7.66 -10.64 -14.43
C THR A 78 -7.81 -10.44 -12.92
N ARG A 79 -7.02 -11.15 -12.11
CA ARG A 79 -7.12 -11.13 -10.65
C ARG A 79 -5.74 -11.07 -10.01
N ALA A 80 -5.61 -10.24 -8.98
CA ALA A 80 -4.43 -10.13 -8.14
C ALA A 80 -4.79 -10.28 -6.66
N LEU A 81 -4.08 -11.18 -5.97
CA LEU A 81 -4.15 -11.33 -4.52
C LEU A 81 -3.12 -10.42 -3.88
N THR A 82 -3.54 -9.50 -3.01
CA THR A 82 -2.62 -8.59 -2.31
C THR A 82 -2.56 -8.95 -0.83
N PHE A 83 -1.36 -8.99 -0.26
CA PHE A 83 -1.18 -9.20 1.18
C PHE A 83 -0.47 -7.99 1.74
N TYR A 84 -1.06 -7.39 2.77
CA TYR A 84 -0.50 -6.22 3.42
C TYR A 84 -1.02 -6.12 4.86
N ASP A 85 -0.20 -5.64 5.79
CA ASP A 85 -0.52 -5.65 7.22
C ASP A 85 -1.77 -4.82 7.55
N ILE A 86 -1.99 -3.73 6.81
CA ILE A 86 -3.17 -2.88 6.96
C ILE A 86 -4.09 -2.96 5.74
N ASN A 87 -4.11 -4.09 5.02
CA ASN A 87 -4.86 -4.21 3.76
C ASN A 87 -6.36 -3.91 3.94
N CYS A 88 -6.94 -4.28 5.09
CA CYS A 88 -8.34 -3.99 5.42
C CYS A 88 -8.69 -2.50 5.42
N GLN A 89 -7.74 -1.61 5.71
CA GLN A 89 -7.93 -0.17 5.66
C GLN A 89 -7.41 0.43 4.36
N TYR A 90 -6.29 -0.10 3.88
CA TYR A 90 -5.61 0.40 2.71
C TYR A 90 -6.44 0.22 1.43
N ASP A 91 -7.01 -0.98 1.23
CA ASP A 91 -7.71 -1.37 0.00
C ASP A 91 -9.00 -0.56 -0.23
N LYS A 92 -9.74 -0.26 0.86
CA LYS A 92 -10.98 0.53 0.85
C LYS A 92 -10.88 1.84 0.06
N HIS A 93 -9.71 2.48 0.12
CA HIS A 93 -9.48 3.76 -0.52
C HIS A 93 -8.49 3.67 -1.69
N PHE A 94 -7.88 2.51 -1.93
CA PHE A 94 -6.87 2.33 -2.98
C PHE A 94 -7.40 2.72 -4.36
N ARG A 95 -8.51 2.13 -4.80
CA ARG A 95 -9.10 2.45 -6.11
C ARG A 95 -9.45 3.94 -6.26
N ARG A 96 -9.97 4.56 -5.20
CA ARG A 96 -10.25 6.01 -5.20
C ARG A 96 -8.97 6.82 -5.37
N ARG A 97 -7.92 6.54 -4.58
CA ARG A 97 -6.64 7.25 -4.67
C ARG A 97 -5.99 7.09 -6.04
N VAL A 98 -6.06 5.91 -6.65
CA VAL A 98 -5.55 5.68 -8.01
C VAL A 98 -6.35 6.49 -9.03
N ASN A 99 -7.68 6.47 -8.98
CA ASN A 99 -8.53 7.21 -9.92
C ASN A 99 -8.39 8.73 -9.80
N GLU A 100 -8.12 9.25 -8.61
CA GLU A 100 -7.87 10.68 -8.37
C GLU A 100 -6.45 11.11 -8.79
N SER A 101 -5.54 10.17 -9.06
CA SER A 101 -4.16 10.45 -9.43
C SER A 101 -3.97 10.55 -10.95
N PRO A 102 -3.31 11.61 -11.45
CA PRO A 102 -2.97 11.70 -12.87
C PRO A 102 -1.76 10.85 -13.27
N TYR A 103 -1.06 10.23 -12.31
CA TYR A 103 0.22 9.53 -12.53
C TYR A 103 0.15 8.02 -12.31
N MET A 104 -0.97 7.51 -11.81
CA MET A 104 -1.10 6.10 -11.43
C MET A 104 -2.29 5.48 -12.15
N SER A 105 -2.12 4.24 -12.57
CA SER A 105 -3.19 3.43 -13.15
C SER A 105 -2.95 1.96 -12.80
N ILE A 106 -4.02 1.18 -12.88
CA ILE A 106 -3.97 -0.28 -12.81
C ILE A 106 -4.50 -0.86 -14.12
N PRO A 107 -4.12 -2.09 -14.50
CA PRO A 107 -4.65 -2.72 -15.71
C PRO A 107 -6.18 -2.76 -15.70
N ALA A 108 -6.79 -2.47 -16.84
CA ALA A 108 -8.24 -2.47 -16.98
C ALA A 108 -8.82 -3.85 -16.65
N GLY A 109 -9.87 -3.88 -15.84
CA GLY A 109 -10.52 -5.12 -15.41
C GLY A 109 -9.77 -5.93 -14.34
N MET A 110 -8.65 -5.41 -13.79
CA MET A 110 -7.94 -6.07 -12.70
C MET A 110 -8.77 -6.12 -11.43
N GLU A 111 -9.17 -7.33 -11.03
CA GLU A 111 -9.81 -7.61 -9.76
C GLU A 111 -8.74 -7.76 -8.67
N ILE A 112 -8.67 -6.79 -7.76
CA ILE A 112 -7.82 -6.86 -6.58
C ILE A 112 -8.61 -7.52 -5.46
N VAL A 113 -8.06 -8.61 -4.93
CA VAL A 113 -8.62 -9.37 -3.81
C VAL A 113 -7.68 -9.21 -2.62
N PRO A 114 -8.07 -8.40 -1.61
CA PRO A 114 -7.22 -8.16 -0.45
C PRO A 114 -7.21 -9.37 0.50
N GLY A 115 -6.02 -9.88 0.75
CA GLY A 115 -5.72 -10.83 1.82
C GLY A 115 -5.29 -10.11 3.10
N ILE A 116 -5.68 -10.69 4.24
CA ILE A 116 -5.33 -10.22 5.57
C ILE A 116 -4.49 -11.31 6.23
N GLY A 117 -3.31 -10.95 6.74
CA GLY A 117 -2.46 -11.90 7.45
C GLY A 117 -3.15 -12.44 8.71
N LEU A 118 -2.89 -13.70 9.06
CA LEU A 118 -3.50 -14.38 10.22
C LEU A 118 -3.35 -13.57 11.53
N TRP A 119 -2.22 -12.88 11.69
CA TRP A 119 -1.92 -12.02 12.84
C TRP A 119 -2.88 -10.82 12.99
N HIS A 120 -3.57 -10.43 11.92
CA HIS A 120 -4.55 -9.34 11.91
C HIS A 120 -6.00 -9.84 11.97
N VAL A 121 -6.26 -11.14 11.81
CA VAL A 121 -7.61 -11.71 11.87
C VAL A 121 -8.25 -11.45 13.24
N HIS A 122 -7.47 -11.51 14.33
CA HIS A 122 -7.96 -11.22 15.68
C HIS A 122 -8.22 -9.72 15.95
N GLY A 123 -7.64 -8.82 15.13
CA GLY A 123 -7.90 -7.37 15.20
C GLY A 123 -9.00 -6.90 14.24
N HIS A 124 -9.45 -7.78 13.34
CA HIS A 124 -10.43 -7.46 12.31
C HIS A 124 -11.82 -7.24 12.93
N GLN A 125 -12.51 -6.21 12.46
CA GLN A 125 -13.91 -5.94 12.79
C GLN A 125 -14.72 -5.97 11.50
N ASP A 126 -16.01 -6.30 11.55
CA ASP A 126 -16.84 -6.37 10.32
C ASP A 126 -16.85 -5.06 9.54
N LYS A 127 -16.75 -3.92 10.25
CA LYS A 127 -16.60 -2.59 9.66
C LYS A 127 -15.30 -2.37 8.86
N CYS A 128 -14.34 -3.29 8.93
CA CYS A 128 -13.08 -3.27 8.22
C CYS A 128 -13.17 -3.93 6.83
N TYR A 129 -14.32 -4.51 6.47
CA TYR A 129 -14.68 -4.84 5.08
C TYR A 129 -15.25 -3.63 4.33
#